data_AF-A0A7C3WZU2-F1
#
_entry.id   AF-A0A7C3WZU2-F1
#
_cell.length_a   1.000
_cell.length_b   1.000
_cell.length_c   1.000
_cell.angle_alpha   90.00
_cell.angle_beta   90.00
_cell.angle_gamma   90.00
#
_symmetry.space_group_name_H-M   'P 1'
#
loop_
_entity.id
_entity.type
_entity.pdbx_description
1 polymer ?
#
loop_
_entity_poly.entity_id
_entity_poly.type
_entity_poly.pdbx_seq_one_letter_code
_entity_poly.pdbx_strand_id
1 'polypeptide(L)' 'ARMLNLYWGVHPVQVGVHDSIEETFSVARKVAGEVGLLAEGETVVITAGLKSSGEEGIPTTNTIHCITG' A
#
# COMPACT_ATOMS: atom_id res chain seq x y z
N ALA A 1 -13.17 -2.17 0.98
CA ALA A 1 -12.67 -1.76 2.32
C ALA A 1 -13.43 -2.36 3.51
N ARG A 2 -14.78 -2.48 3.50
CA ARG A 2 -15.59 -2.84 4.69
C ARG A 2 -15.09 -4.03 5.54
N MET A 3 -14.69 -5.13 4.91
CA MET A 3 -14.17 -6.31 5.62
C MET A 3 -12.85 -6.06 6.35
N LEU A 4 -12.01 -5.13 5.85
CA LEU A 4 -10.71 -4.85 6.44
C LEU A 4 -10.81 -4.18 7.81
N ASN A 5 -11.93 -3.49 8.09
CA ASN A 5 -12.19 -2.87 9.40
C ASN A 5 -12.37 -3.90 10.54
N LEU A 6 -12.46 -5.20 10.23
CA LEU A 6 -12.55 -6.25 11.24
C LEU A 6 -11.17 -6.67 11.77
N TYR A 7 -10.08 -6.27 11.09
CA TYR A 7 -8.72 -6.61 11.52
C TYR A 7 -8.21 -5.57 12.52
N TRP A 8 -7.64 -6.06 13.62
CA TRP A 8 -7.14 -5.21 14.70
C TRP A 8 -5.98 -4.32 14.22
N GLY A 9 -6.08 -3.01 14.48
CA GLY A 9 -5.07 -2.02 14.09
C GLY A 9 -5.02 -1.69 12.59
N VAL A 10 -5.96 -2.19 11.78
CA VAL A 10 -6.00 -1.90 10.34
C VAL A 10 -6.87 -0.67 10.05
N HIS A 11 -6.28 0.31 9.36
CA HIS A 11 -6.95 1.53 8.89
C HIS A 11 -7.01 1.52 7.35
N PRO A 12 -8.09 0.99 6.73
CA PRO A 12 -8.13 0.85 5.29
C PRO A 12 -8.34 2.20 4.60
N VAL A 13 -7.47 2.52 3.64
CA VAL A 13 -7.61 3.66 2.72
C VAL A 13 -7.87 3.15 1.32
N GLN A 14 -8.86 3.72 0.63
CA GLN A 14 -9.14 3.39 -0.76
C GLN A 14 -8.36 4.32 -1.68
N VAL A 15 -7.59 3.74 -2.60
CA VAL A 15 -6.82 4.44 -3.63
C VAL A 15 -7.22 3.93 -5.03
N GLY A 16 -6.74 4.60 -6.08
CA GLY A 16 -6.92 4.15 -7.46
C GLY A 16 -6.17 2.86 -7.77
N VAL A 17 -6.44 2.28 -8.95
CA VAL A 17 -5.67 1.14 -9.49
C VAL A 17 -4.42 1.71 -10.17
N HIS A 18 -3.29 1.02 -9.99
CA HIS A 18 -1.99 1.40 -10.54
C HIS A 18 -1.39 0.23 -11.30
N ASP A 19 -0.81 0.50 -12.46
CA ASP A 19 -0.30 -0.53 -13.38
C ASP A 19 1.20 -0.84 -13.14
N SER A 20 1.85 -0.09 -12.25
CA SER A 20 3.26 -0.27 -11.90
C SER A 20 3.49 -0.24 -10.38
N ILE A 21 4.61 -0.84 -9.98
CA ILE A 21 4.98 -0.96 -8.57
C ILE A 21 5.48 0.40 -8.06
N GLU A 22 6.16 1.16 -8.92
CA GLU A 22 6.65 2.51 -8.66
C GLU A 22 5.50 3.49 -8.38
N GLU A 23 4.43 3.44 -9.18
CA GLU A 23 3.23 4.24 -8.91
C GLU A 23 2.57 3.85 -7.59
N THR A 24 2.48 2.54 -7.33
CA THR A 24 1.95 2.01 -6.06
C THR A 24 2.73 2.55 -4.86
N PHE A 25 4.05 2.58 -4.93
CA PHE A 25 4.91 3.14 -3.87
C PHE A 25 4.74 4.64 -3.70
N SER A 26 4.68 5.39 -4.81
CA SER A 26 4.48 6.84 -4.78
C SER A 26 3.15 7.22 -4.12
N VAL A 27 2.08 6.51 -4.46
CA VAL A 27 0.75 6.72 -3.88
C VAL A 27 0.72 6.34 -2.41
N ALA A 28 1.33 5.20 -2.03
CA ALA A 28 1.43 4.80 -0.63
C ALA A 28 2.17 5.84 0.22
N ARG A 29 3.29 6.40 -0.26
CA ARG A 29 4.01 7.49 0.43
C ARG A 29 3.12 8.71 0.61
N LYS A 30 2.46 9.15 -0.45
CA LYS A 30 1.57 10.32 -0.44
C LYS A 30 0.45 10.13 0.60
N VAL A 31 -0.25 9.01 0.54
CA VAL A 31 -1.36 8.71 1.45
C VAL A 31 -0.88 8.60 2.89
N ALA A 32 0.26 7.95 3.14
CA ALA A 32 0.83 7.85 4.48
C ALA A 32 1.10 9.25 5.09
N GLY A 33 1.61 10.19 4.30
CA GLY A 33 1.75 11.58 4.72
C GLY A 33 0.41 12.28 4.97
N GLU A 34 -0.54 12.16 4.04
CA GLU A 34 -1.87 12.81 4.13
C GLU A 34 -2.69 12.36 5.35
N VAL A 35 -2.56 11.09 5.76
CA VAL A 35 -3.28 10.52 6.92
C VAL A 35 -2.46 10.57 8.21
N GLY A 36 -1.28 11.21 8.20
CA GLY A 36 -0.45 11.42 9.38
C GLY A 36 0.27 10.18 9.89
N LEU A 37 0.49 9.18 9.03
CA LEU A 37 1.22 7.93 9.33
C LEU A 37 2.70 7.99 8.92
N LEU A 38 3.14 9.06 8.27
CA LEU A 38 4.54 9.27 7.89
C LEU A 38 4.93 10.73 8.10
N ALA A 39 5.77 11.00 9.09
CA ALA A 39 6.45 12.28 9.29
C ALA A 39 7.86 12.29 8.69
N GLU A 40 8.47 13.47 8.60
CA GLU A 40 9.85 13.65 8.15
C GLU A 40 10.82 12.84 9.02
N GLY A 41 11.71 12.07 8.39
CA GLY A 41 12.67 11.22 9.08
C GLY A 41 12.11 9.89 9.61
N GLU A 42 10.80 9.65 9.53
CA GLU A 42 10.22 8.34 9.81
C GLU A 42 10.36 7.40 8.62
N THR A 43 10.25 6.09 8.86
CA THR A 43 10.33 5.07 7.80
C THR A 43 9.06 4.22 7.79
N VAL A 44 8.52 4.02 6.59
CA VAL A 44 7.37 3.15 6.35
C VAL A 44 7.81 1.94 5.52
N VAL A 45 7.26 0.77 5.86
CA VAL A 45 7.42 -0.46 5.10
C VAL A 45 6.18 -0.69 4.26
N ILE A 46 6.37 -0.90 2.96
CA ILE A 46 5.31 -1.19 2.01
C ILE A 46 5.46 -2.63 1.56
N THR A 47 4.39 -3.42 1.71
CA THR A 47 4.25 -4.74 1.11
C THR A 47 3.32 -4.64 -0.09
N ALA A 48 3.78 -5.06 -1.27
CA ALA A 48 3.00 -4.94 -2.49
C ALA A 48 3.21 -6.15 -3.41
N GLY A 49 2.33 -6.25 -4.39
CA GLY A 49 2.38 -7.21 -5.48
C GLY A 49 1.52 -6.68 -6.61
N LEU A 50 2.03 -6.69 -7.83
CA LEU A 50 1.23 -6.39 -9.01
C LEU A 50 0.54 -7.66 -9.47
N LYS A 51 -0.66 -7.50 -10.02
CA LYS A 51 -1.39 -8.58 -10.65
C LYS A 51 -1.27 -8.45 -12.15
N SER A 52 -0.99 -9.56 -12.80
CA SER A 52 -1.10 -9.70 -14.24
C SER A 52 -2.53 -10.11 -14.62
N SER A 53 -2.88 -9.91 -15.88
CA SER A 53 -4.14 -10.41 -16.43
C SER A 53 -4.29 -11.91 -16.19
N GLY A 54 -5.41 -12.33 -15.59
CA GLY A 54 -5.69 -13.74 -15.27
C GLY A 54 -5.30 -14.19 -13.86
N GLU A 55 -4.70 -13.33 -13.03
CA GLU A 55 -4.32 -13.65 -11.64
C GLU A 55 -5.39 -13.24 -10.60
N GLU A 56 -6.65 -13.21 -11.01
CA GLU A 56 -7.78 -12.84 -10.15
C GLU A 56 -7.94 -13.86 -9.00
N GLY A 57 -8.07 -13.35 -7.77
CA GLY A 57 -8.16 -14.19 -6.57
C GLY A 57 -6.84 -14.83 -6.11
N ILE A 58 -5.75 -14.71 -6.87
CA ILE A 58 -4.43 -15.21 -6.48
C ILE A 58 -3.73 -14.17 -5.59
N PRO A 59 -3.22 -14.55 -4.40
CA PRO A 59 -2.35 -13.68 -3.61
C PRO A 59 -1.01 -13.47 -4.34
N THR A 60 -0.68 -12.22 -4.68
CA THR A 60 0.54 -11.88 -5.45
C THR A 60 1.55 -11.04 -4.68
N THR A 61 1.33 -10.76 -3.39
CA THR A 61 2.26 -9.98 -2.57
C THR A 61 3.64 -10.65 -2.54
N ASN A 62 4.62 -10.01 -3.16
CA ASN A 62 5.97 -10.56 -3.35
C ASN A 62 7.10 -9.53 -3.21
N THR A 63 6.76 -8.27 -2.93
CA THR A 63 7.72 -7.16 -2.87
C THR A 63 7.59 -6.42 -1.54
N ILE A 64 8.72 -6.11 -0.93
CA ILE A 64 8.83 -5.25 0.26
C ILE A 64 9.72 -4.06 -0.10
N HIS A 65 9.25 -2.85 0.21
CA HIS A 65 10.00 -1.62 -0.03
C HIS A 65 9.91 -0.70 1.19
N CYS A 66 11.04 -0.10 1.57
CA CYS A 66 11.10 0.85 2.68
C CYS A 66 11.26 2.26 2.12
N ILE A 67 10.41 3.18 2.59
CA ILE A 67 10.47 4.60 2.23
C ILE A 67 10.72 5.41 3.49
N THR A 68 11.65 6.35 3.42
CA THR A 68 11.91 7.33 4.47
C THR A 68 11.26 8.67 4.08
N GLY A 69 10.58 9.28 5.06
CA GLY A 69 9.86 10.56 4.95
C GLY A 69 10.77 11.71 4.61
#